data_AF-A0A1F2QVY9-F1
#
_entry.id   AF-A0A1F2QVY9-F1
#
_cell.length_a   1.000
_cell.length_b   1.000
_cell.length_c   1.000
_cell.angle_alpha   90.00
_cell.angle_beta   90.00
_cell.angle_gamma   90.00
#
_symmetry.space_group_name_H-M   'P 1'
#
loop_
_entity.id
_entity.type
_entity.pdbx_description
1 polymer ?
#
loop_
_entity_poly.entity_id
_entity_poly.type
_entity_poly.pdbx_seq_one_letter_code
_entity_poly.pdbx_strand_id
1 'polypeptide(L)'
;MSREIRAIRKSLSSIVRALDRLAPVLEAAATSGRGAAPLRRRKLRLSAARRAALKLQGQYMGYLRSLKPRQKARVKALRTAKGVRSAISFARKLGNKRRA
;
A
#
# COMPACT_ATOMS: atom_id res chain seq x y z
N MET A 1 -13.28 -45.50 -39.83
CA MET A 1 -11.99 -44.87 -40.22
C MET A 1 -12.05 -43.36 -40.46
N SER A 2 -12.77 -42.83 -41.46
CA SER A 2 -12.73 -41.38 -41.78
C SER A 2 -13.30 -40.46 -40.68
N ARG A 3 -14.23 -40.97 -39.86
CA ARG A 3 -14.85 -40.24 -38.75
C ARG A 3 -13.92 -40.10 -37.54
N GLU A 4 -13.15 -41.13 -37.23
CA GLU A 4 -12.18 -41.14 -36.12
C GLU A 4 -11.02 -40.19 -36.43
N ILE A 5 -10.50 -40.23 -37.67
CA ILE A 5 -9.46 -39.31 -38.12
C ILE A 5 -9.92 -37.85 -38.02
N ARG A 6 -11.18 -37.57 -38.36
CA ARG A 6 -11.78 -36.22 -38.23
C ARG A 6 -11.93 -35.80 -36.77
N ALA A 7 -12.30 -36.73 -35.88
CA ALA A 7 -12.41 -36.46 -34.44
C ALA A 7 -11.05 -36.13 -33.83
N ILE A 8 -10.00 -36.88 -34.19
CA ILE A 8 -8.61 -36.63 -33.76
C ILE A 8 -8.13 -35.26 -34.26
N ARG A 9 -8.40 -34.91 -35.52
CA ARG A 9 -8.03 -33.59 -36.05
C ARG A 9 -8.71 -32.45 -35.29
N LYS A 10 -9.98 -32.62 -34.91
CA LYS A 10 -10.75 -31.63 -34.14
C LYS A 10 -10.21 -31.49 -32.72
N SER A 11 -9.86 -32.59 -32.04
CA SER A 11 -9.30 -32.55 -30.70
C SER A 11 -7.92 -31.87 -30.68
N LEU A 12 -7.04 -32.21 -31.62
CA LEU A 12 -5.73 -31.56 -31.76
C LEU A 12 -5.87 -30.06 -32.02
N SER A 13 -6.80 -29.66 -32.91
CA SER A 13 -7.05 -28.25 -33.18
C SER A 13 -7.58 -27.50 -31.94
N SER A 14 -8.37 -28.18 -31.10
CA SER A 14 -8.85 -27.62 -29.83
C SER A 14 -7.72 -27.42 -28.83
N ILE A 15 -6.75 -28.33 -28.78
CA ILE A 15 -5.59 -28.24 -27.90
C ILE A 15 -4.69 -27.08 -28.31
N VAL A 16 -4.36 -26.96 -29.61
CA VAL A 16 -3.55 -25.84 -30.14
C VAL A 16 -4.18 -24.50 -29.76
N ARG A 17 -5.49 -24.34 -29.99
CA ARG A 17 -6.22 -23.12 -29.62
C ARG A 17 -6.23 -22.83 -28.11
N ALA A 18 -6.24 -23.88 -27.28
CA ALA A 18 -6.17 -23.71 -25.84
C ALA A 18 -4.78 -23.24 -25.41
N LEU A 19 -3.72 -23.77 -26.02
CA LEU A 19 -2.34 -23.34 -25.77
C LEU A 19 -2.08 -21.91 -26.23
N ASP A 20 -2.57 -21.51 -27.41
CA ASP A 20 -2.45 -20.14 -27.93
C ASP A 20 -3.10 -19.11 -26.98
N ARG A 21 -4.23 -19.48 -26.37
CA ARG A 21 -4.92 -18.64 -25.38
C ARG A 21 -4.16 -18.54 -24.06
N LEU A 22 -3.43 -19.58 -23.68
CA LEU A 22 -2.67 -19.63 -22.42
C LEU A 22 -1.31 -18.96 -22.53
N ALA A 23 -0.69 -18.96 -23.72
CA ALA A 23 0.62 -18.36 -23.96
C ALA A 23 0.77 -16.92 -23.40
N PRO A 24 -0.11 -15.94 -23.70
CA PRO A 24 0.06 -14.58 -23.17
C PRO A 24 -0.11 -14.49 -21.65
N VAL A 25 -0.92 -15.37 -21.05
CA VAL A 25 -1.11 -15.42 -19.59
C VAL A 25 0.14 -15.92 -18.89
N LEU A 26 0.82 -16.92 -19.48
CA LEU A 26 2.06 -17.47 -18.98
C LEU A 26 3.23 -16.48 -19.13
N GLU A 27 3.31 -15.76 -20.25
CA GLU A 27 4.30 -14.68 -20.45
C GLU A 27 4.10 -13.53 -19.44
N ALA A 28 2.85 -13.12 -19.19
CA ALA A 28 2.54 -12.13 -18.18
C ALA A 28 2.90 -12.61 -16.76
N ALA A 29 2.68 -13.89 -16.45
CA ALA A 29 3.08 -14.48 -15.17
C ALA A 29 4.61 -14.56 -15.01
N ALA A 30 5.33 -14.90 -16.08
CA ALA A 30 6.79 -14.98 -16.09
C ALA A 30 7.45 -13.61 -15.90
N THR A 31 6.87 -12.56 -16.49
CA THR A 31 7.36 -11.17 -16.37
C THR A 31 6.98 -10.51 -15.05
N SER A 32 5.83 -10.85 -14.47
CA SER A 32 5.39 -10.32 -13.17
C SER A 32 6.07 -10.99 -11.96
N GLY A 33 6.54 -12.24 -12.11
CA GLY A 33 7.25 -12.98 -11.06
C GLY A 33 8.73 -12.63 -10.90
N ARG A 34 9.38 -12.04 -11.91
CA ARG A 34 10.74 -11.49 -11.78
C ARG A 34 10.65 -10.14 -11.08
N GLY A 35 10.74 -10.21 -9.75
CA GLY A 35 10.71 -9.11 -8.79
C GLY A 35 10.95 -7.75 -9.42
N ALA A 36 9.90 -6.95 -9.48
CA ALA A 36 9.96 -5.54 -9.86
C ALA A 36 11.20 -4.94 -9.21
N ALA A 37 12.17 -4.54 -10.04
CA ALA A 37 13.39 -3.91 -9.55
C ALA A 37 12.96 -2.83 -8.56
N PRO A 38 13.53 -2.79 -7.33
CA PRO A 38 13.07 -1.84 -6.33
C PRO A 38 13.20 -0.46 -6.95
N LEU A 39 12.04 0.17 -7.23
CA LEU A 39 11.97 1.51 -7.81
C LEU A 39 13.00 2.34 -7.08
N ARG A 40 14.05 2.82 -7.78
CA ARG A 40 15.16 3.58 -7.19
C ARG A 40 14.54 4.79 -6.49
N ARG A 41 14.23 4.65 -5.20
CA ARG A 41 13.60 5.70 -4.42
C ARG A 41 14.60 6.83 -4.38
N ARG A 42 14.27 7.95 -5.02
CA ARG A 42 15.11 9.15 -5.00
C ARG A 42 15.44 9.47 -3.55
N LYS A 43 16.71 9.38 -3.17
CA LYS A 43 17.16 9.77 -1.83
C LYS A 43 16.94 11.28 -1.71
N LEU A 44 15.83 11.68 -1.11
CA LEU A 44 15.55 13.07 -0.80
C LEU A 44 16.60 13.55 0.21
N ARG A 45 17.49 14.46 -0.22
CA ARG A 45 18.44 15.14 0.66
C ARG A 45 17.67 16.13 1.54
N LEU A 46 17.20 15.67 2.69
CA LEU A 46 16.49 16.50 3.66
C LEU A 46 17.49 17.11 4.64
N SER A 47 17.36 18.42 4.89
CA SER A 47 18.07 19.08 5.99
C SER A 47 17.66 18.50 7.35
N ALA A 48 18.52 18.62 8.36
CA ALA A 48 18.24 18.12 9.70
C ALA A 48 16.95 18.73 10.29
N ALA A 49 16.74 20.04 10.10
CA ALA A 49 15.54 20.75 10.51
C ALA A 49 14.28 20.18 9.83
N ARG A 50 14.33 19.90 8.52
CA ARG A 50 13.21 19.33 7.79
C ARG A 50 12.89 17.91 8.25
N ARG A 51 13.91 17.10 8.54
CA ARG A 51 13.75 15.76 9.10
C ARG A 51 13.08 15.80 10.48
N ALA A 52 13.50 16.72 11.35
CA ALA A 52 12.89 16.91 12.66
C ALA A 52 11.41 17.33 12.56
N ALA A 53 11.08 18.25 11.66
CA ALA A 53 9.70 18.67 11.40
C ALA A 53 8.82 17.50 10.91
N LEU A 54 9.32 16.69 9.96
CA LEU A 54 8.61 15.51 9.48
C LEU A 54 8.42 14.45 10.57
N LYS A 55 9.41 14.28 11.46
CA LYS A 55 9.28 13.36 12.61
C LYS A 55 8.17 13.81 13.55
N LEU A 56 8.08 15.10 13.87
CA LEU A 56 7.00 15.65 14.69
C LEU A 56 5.64 15.51 13.99
N GLN A 57 5.57 15.79 12.69
CA GLN A 57 4.35 15.61 11.91
C GLN A 57 3.89 14.14 11.89
N GLY A 58 4.83 13.22 11.70
CA GLY A 58 4.56 11.78 11.73
C GLY A 58 4.04 11.31 13.09
N GLN A 59 4.66 11.74 14.19
CA GLN A 59 4.17 11.45 15.55
C GLN A 59 2.75 11.99 15.78
N TYR A 60 2.51 13.25 15.40
CA TYR A 60 1.19 13.88 15.51
C TYR A 60 0.12 13.10 14.72
N MET A 61 0.43 12.73 13.48
CA MET A 61 -0.48 11.92 12.65
C MET A 61 -0.70 10.52 13.23
N GLY A 62 0.34 9.89 13.76
CA GLY A 62 0.27 8.59 14.42
C GLY A 62 -0.72 8.59 15.57
N TYR A 63 -0.63 9.57 16.47
CA TYR A 63 -1.59 9.68 17.57
C TYR A 63 -3.00 10.04 17.10
N LEU A 64 -3.16 10.85 16.06
CA LEU A 64 -4.49 11.19 15.54
C LEU A 64 -5.23 9.99 14.94
N ARG A 65 -4.53 9.04 14.30
CA ARG A 65 -5.17 7.91 13.59
C ARG A 65 -6.10 7.09 14.50
N SER A 66 -5.73 6.88 15.76
CA SER A 66 -6.48 6.05 16.71
C SER A 66 -7.53 6.80 17.54
N LEU A 67 -7.64 8.13 17.41
CA LEU A 67 -8.56 8.95 18.21
C LEU A 67 -9.97 9.04 17.60
N LYS A 68 -10.98 9.15 18.48
CA LYS A 68 -12.38 9.41 18.07
C LYS A 68 -12.52 10.83 17.49
N PRO A 69 -13.52 11.12 16.64
CA PRO A 69 -13.68 12.45 16.01
C PRO A 69 -13.68 13.63 17.00
N ARG A 70 -14.40 13.50 18.13
CA ARG A 70 -14.42 14.52 19.20
C ARG A 70 -13.05 14.77 19.82
N GLN A 71 -12.24 13.72 20.00
CA GLN A 71 -10.87 13.83 20.52
C GLN A 71 -9.94 14.48 19.48
N LYS A 72 -10.08 14.13 18.20
CA LYS A 72 -9.34 14.76 17.09
C LYS A 72 -9.58 16.27 17.05
N ALA A 73 -10.83 16.72 17.21
CA ALA A 73 -11.17 18.14 17.24
C ALA A 73 -10.44 18.88 18.36
N ARG A 74 -10.45 18.33 19.59
CA ARG A 74 -9.72 18.89 20.74
C ARG A 74 -8.20 18.97 20.51
N VAL A 75 -7.62 17.92 19.93
CA VAL A 75 -6.18 17.90 19.59
C VAL A 75 -5.83 18.92 18.50
N LYS A 76 -6.70 19.13 17.51
CA LYS A 76 -6.52 20.16 16.47
C LYS A 76 -6.60 21.57 17.05
N ALA A 77 -7.58 21.84 17.90
CA ALA A 77 -7.70 23.12 18.60
C ALA A 77 -6.48 23.40 19.50
N LEU A 78 -5.95 22.37 20.17
CA LEU A 78 -4.75 22.53 21.00
C LEU A 78 -3.50 22.79 20.15
N ARG A 79 -3.42 22.21 18.94
CA ARG A 79 -2.32 22.49 18.00
C ARG A 79 -2.32 23.94 17.55
N THR A 80 -3.48 24.53 17.25
CA THR A 80 -3.56 25.94 16.83
C THR A 80 -3.23 26.88 17.98
N ALA A 81 -3.64 26.55 19.21
CA ALA A 81 -3.39 27.40 20.37
C ALA A 81 -1.97 27.29 20.96
N LYS A 82 -1.41 26.07 21.06
CA LYS A 82 -0.17 25.79 21.82
C LYS A 82 0.93 25.09 21.02
N GLY A 83 0.71 24.89 19.73
CA GLY A 83 1.67 24.24 18.84
C GLY A 83 1.68 22.71 18.89
N VAL A 84 2.56 22.13 18.06
CA VAL A 84 2.55 20.68 17.73
C VAL A 84 2.99 19.81 18.91
N ARG A 85 4.00 20.22 19.68
CA ARG A 85 4.53 19.43 20.81
C ARG A 85 3.47 19.23 21.91
N SER A 86 2.78 20.30 22.26
CA SER A 86 1.68 20.29 23.23
C SER A 86 0.53 19.38 22.75
N ALA A 87 0.21 19.46 21.46
CA ALA A 87 -0.82 18.63 20.84
C ALA A 87 -0.47 17.14 20.84
N ILE A 88 0.81 16.79 20.60
CA ILE A 88 1.29 15.40 20.68
C ILE A 88 1.16 14.85 22.10
N SER A 89 1.60 15.61 23.12
CA SER A 89 1.51 15.18 24.52
C SER A 89 0.06 14.92 24.94
N PHE A 90 -0.85 15.82 24.54
CA PHE A 90 -2.27 15.67 24.80
C PHE A 90 -2.89 14.48 24.06
N ALA A 91 -2.56 14.30 22.78
CA ALA A 91 -3.03 13.17 21.98
C ALA A 91 -2.56 11.82 22.54
N ARG A 92 -1.31 11.75 23.05
CA ARG A 92 -0.76 10.57 23.73
C ARG A 92 -1.57 10.20 24.97
N LYS A 93 -1.90 11.18 25.82
CA LYS A 93 -2.74 10.95 27.02
C LYS A 93 -4.13 10.40 26.65
N LEU A 94 -4.74 10.96 25.59
CA LEU A 94 -6.04 10.50 25.10
C LEU A 94 -5.99 9.08 24.50
N GLY A 95 -4.89 8.70 23.84
CA GLY A 95 -4.70 7.37 23.29
C GLY A 95 -4.54 6.30 24.38
N ASN A 96 -3.81 6.60 25.46
CA ASN A 96 -3.62 5.67 26.57
C ASN A 96 -4.93 5.43 27.34
N LYS A 97 -5.76 6.46 27.55
CA LYS A 97 -7.08 6.34 28.21
C LYS A 97 -8.09 5.49 27.42
N ARG A 98 -7.78 5.13 26.17
CA ARG A 98 -8.62 4.27 25.33
C ARG A 98 -8.18 2.80 25.36
N ARG A 99 -6.97 2.52 25.86
CA ARG A 99 -6.39 1.18 25.99
C ARG A 99 -6.48 0.61 27.40
N ALA A 100 -6.62 1.48 28.41
CA ALA A 100 -7.11 1.12 29.74
C ALA A 100 -8.63 1.04 29.70
#